data_AF-A0A453TBB4-F1
#
_entry.id   AF-A0A453TBB4-F1
#
_cell.length_a   1.000
_cell.length_b   1.000
_cell.length_c   1.000
_cell.angle_alpha   90.00
_cell.angle_beta   90.00
_cell.angle_gamma   90.00
#
_symmetry.space_group_name_H-M   'P 1'
#
loop_
_entity.id
_entity.type
_entity.pdbx_description
1 polymer ?
#
loop_
_entity_poly.entity_id
_entity_poly.type
_entity_poly.pdbx_seq_one_letter_code
_entity_poly.pdbx_strand_id
1 'polypeptide(L)'
;MCIAAWIWQAHPQHQLLLLLNRDEFHSRPTKAVGWWGEGSMKILGGRDVLGGGTWMGSTKDGRLAFLTNVLEPDAMPGARTRGDLPLRFLQGNKSPLEVATEVAKEADEYNGFNLILADLTRNVMVYVSNRPKGQPATIQLVSPGLHVLSNARLDSPWQKAIRLGKNFREFIRKHGDDEVEAKDIADRLMTDTTRADKDRLPNTGCDPNWEHGLSSIFIEVQTDEVSIKSLT
;
A
#
# COMPACT_ATOMS: atom_id res chain seq x y z
N MET A 1 -2.29 -0.87 9.05
CA MET A 1 -2.45 -2.10 8.26
C MET A 1 -2.96 -1.67 6.89
N CYS A 2 -2.63 -2.29 5.78
CA CYS A 2 -3.05 -1.83 4.45
C CYS A 2 -2.98 -3.00 3.49
N ILE A 3 -3.76 -2.93 2.41
CA ILE A 3 -3.63 -3.83 1.27
C ILE A 3 -3.82 -3.06 -0.03
N ALA A 4 -2.99 -3.35 -1.01
CA ALA A 4 -3.07 -2.82 -2.35
C ALA A 4 -3.00 -3.96 -3.37
N ALA A 5 -3.70 -3.80 -4.49
CA ALA A 5 -3.57 -4.67 -5.64
C ALA A 5 -3.54 -3.82 -6.90
N TRP A 6 -2.67 -4.16 -7.85
CA TRP A 6 -2.54 -3.38 -9.07
C TRP A 6 -2.12 -4.23 -10.26
N ILE A 7 -2.46 -3.71 -11.44
CA ILE A 7 -2.04 -4.25 -12.73
C ILE A 7 -1.13 -3.20 -13.34
N TRP A 8 0.13 -3.57 -13.53
CA TRP A 8 1.16 -2.71 -14.06
C TRP A 8 1.56 -3.15 -15.46
N GLN A 9 1.42 -2.28 -16.46
CA GLN A 9 1.81 -2.54 -17.86
C GLN A 9 1.32 -3.88 -18.42
N ALA A 10 0.16 -4.34 -17.95
CA ALA A 10 -0.39 -5.66 -18.26
C ALA A 10 -1.91 -5.62 -18.53
N HIS A 11 -2.46 -4.41 -18.72
CA HIS A 11 -3.82 -4.20 -19.19
C HIS A 11 -3.78 -3.55 -20.59
N PRO A 12 -4.62 -3.98 -21.54
CA PRO A 12 -4.63 -3.44 -22.91
C PRO A 12 -4.89 -1.93 -22.99
N GLN A 13 -5.76 -1.39 -22.13
CA GLN A 13 -6.18 0.02 -22.17
C GLN A 13 -5.55 0.92 -21.09
N HIS A 14 -5.07 0.33 -20.00
CA HIS A 14 -4.64 1.09 -18.82
C HIS A 14 -3.20 0.72 -18.48
N GLN A 15 -2.32 1.73 -18.43
CA GLN A 15 -0.95 1.53 -17.99
C GLN A 15 -0.88 1.03 -16.54
N LEU A 16 -1.79 1.53 -15.69
CA LEU A 16 -1.93 1.15 -14.30
C LEU A 16 -3.41 1.13 -13.90
N LEU A 17 -3.83 0.02 -13.29
CA LEU A 17 -5.03 -0.06 -12.46
C LEU A 17 -4.58 -0.32 -11.03
N LEU A 18 -4.94 0.53 -10.07
CA LEU A 18 -4.52 0.42 -8.67
C LEU A 18 -5.73 0.53 -7.73
N LEU A 19 -5.82 -0.41 -6.81
CA LEU A 19 -6.77 -0.43 -5.71
C LEU A 19 -5.98 -0.47 -4.41
N LEU A 20 -6.38 0.31 -3.41
CA LEU A 20 -5.70 0.37 -2.11
C LEU A 20 -6.70 0.65 -0.99
N ASN A 21 -6.72 -0.22 0.00
CA ASN A 21 -7.35 0.04 1.29
C ASN A 21 -6.28 0.45 2.30
N ARG A 22 -6.54 1.57 2.99
CA ARG A 22 -5.79 1.93 4.19
C ARG A 22 -6.55 1.46 5.42
N ASP A 23 -5.97 0.56 6.19
CA ASP A 23 -6.53 0.10 7.45
C ASP A 23 -5.81 0.79 8.62
N GLU A 24 -6.53 1.64 9.33
CA GLU A 24 -5.94 2.42 10.41
C GLU A 24 -6.87 2.44 11.62
N PHE A 25 -6.30 2.75 12.79
CA PHE A 25 -7.07 3.21 13.93
C PHE A 25 -8.12 4.25 13.49
N HIS A 26 -9.39 3.96 13.79
CA HIS A 26 -10.52 4.83 13.47
C HIS A 26 -10.37 6.22 14.10
N SER A 27 -9.70 6.31 15.25
CA SER A 27 -9.39 7.56 15.95
C SER A 27 -8.26 8.37 15.31
N ARG A 28 -7.49 7.82 14.36
CA ARG A 28 -6.38 8.54 13.74
C ARG A 28 -6.91 9.58 12.75
N PRO A 29 -6.71 10.89 13.00
CA PRO A 29 -7.29 11.94 12.17
C PRO A 29 -6.67 11.96 10.78
N THR A 30 -7.53 11.97 9.76
CA THR A 30 -7.12 12.07 8.35
C THR A 30 -7.98 13.08 7.60
N LYS A 31 -7.44 13.63 6.51
CA LYS A 31 -8.22 14.36 5.51
C LYS A 31 -8.46 13.46 4.31
N ALA A 32 -9.69 13.54 3.79
CA ALA A 32 -10.10 12.85 2.57
C ALA A 32 -9.19 13.23 1.38
N VAL A 33 -9.26 12.41 0.33
CA VAL A 33 -8.52 12.66 -0.91
C VAL A 33 -8.82 14.05 -1.45
N GLY A 34 -7.77 14.77 -1.79
CA GLY A 34 -7.87 16.10 -2.37
C GLY A 34 -6.51 16.60 -2.82
N TRP A 35 -6.50 17.72 -3.53
CA TRP A 35 -5.26 18.41 -3.88
C TRP A 35 -4.73 19.21 -2.69
N TRP A 36 -3.47 19.02 -2.33
CA TRP A 36 -2.80 19.78 -1.27
C TRP A 36 -1.31 19.99 -1.59
N GLY A 37 -0.68 20.93 -0.87
CA GLY A 37 0.65 21.44 -1.21
C GLY A 37 0.58 22.67 -2.12
N GLU A 38 1.74 23.18 -2.52
CA GLU A 38 1.88 24.45 -3.25
C GLU A 38 2.70 24.28 -4.53
N GLY A 39 2.42 25.13 -5.52
CA GLY A 39 3.18 25.17 -6.78
C GLY A 39 3.26 23.82 -7.51
N SER A 40 4.48 23.45 -7.91
CA SER A 40 4.81 22.16 -8.53
C SER A 40 4.77 20.97 -7.58
N MET A 41 4.59 21.20 -6.28
CA MET A 41 4.54 20.18 -5.23
C MET A 41 3.11 19.81 -4.82
N LYS A 42 2.15 20.07 -5.72
CA LYS A 42 0.75 19.70 -5.51
C LYS A 42 0.57 18.20 -5.67
N ILE A 43 0.03 17.58 -4.63
CA ILE A 43 -0.24 16.15 -4.53
C ILE A 43 -1.75 15.95 -4.46
N LEU A 44 -2.26 14.98 -5.20
CA LEU A 44 -3.58 14.41 -5.02
C LEU A 44 -3.44 13.16 -4.14
N GLY A 45 -4.04 13.18 -2.95
CA GLY A 45 -3.97 12.05 -2.04
C GLY A 45 -4.62 12.36 -0.70
N GLY A 46 -4.86 11.32 0.10
CA GLY A 46 -5.28 11.51 1.48
C GLY A 46 -4.13 12.03 2.34
N ARG A 47 -4.45 12.76 3.42
CA ARG A 47 -3.44 13.33 4.32
C ARG A 47 -3.62 12.81 5.74
N ASP A 48 -2.56 12.27 6.31
CA ASP A 48 -2.49 11.95 7.73
C ASP A 48 -2.28 13.24 8.51
N VAL A 49 -3.26 13.62 9.35
CA VAL A 49 -3.19 14.88 10.11
C VAL A 49 -2.21 14.75 11.26
N LEU A 50 -2.12 13.57 11.88
CA LEU A 50 -1.23 13.32 13.01
C LEU A 50 0.22 13.20 12.56
N GLY A 51 0.45 12.38 11.51
CA GLY A 51 1.79 12.16 10.96
C GLY A 51 2.26 13.21 9.96
N GLY A 52 1.37 14.10 9.49
CA GLY A 52 1.67 15.10 8.46
C GLY A 52 1.87 14.57 7.04
N GLY A 53 1.96 13.24 6.88
CA GLY A 53 2.31 12.54 5.65
C GLY A 53 1.12 12.07 4.79
N THR A 54 1.41 11.13 3.88
CA THR A 54 0.40 10.42 3.08
C THR A 54 0.68 8.92 3.03
N TRP A 55 -0.36 8.12 2.77
CA TRP A 55 -0.24 6.68 2.50
C TRP A 55 -0.27 6.38 1.01
N MET A 56 -0.85 7.27 0.21
CA MET A 56 -0.96 7.17 -1.24
C MET A 56 -1.21 8.57 -1.81
N GLY A 57 -0.45 8.91 -2.85
CA GLY A 57 -0.73 10.10 -3.62
C GLY A 57 -0.06 10.09 -4.98
N SER A 58 -0.51 11.00 -5.83
CA SER A 58 0.05 11.23 -7.15
C SER A 58 0.20 12.72 -7.44
N THR A 59 1.00 13.03 -8.45
CA THR A 59 1.15 14.38 -8.99
C THR A 59 0.54 14.45 -10.40
N LYS A 60 0.40 15.67 -10.92
CA LYS A 60 -0.10 15.88 -12.29
C LYS A 60 0.87 15.43 -13.37
N ASP A 61 2.17 15.39 -13.06
CA ASP A 61 3.25 14.95 -13.96
C ASP A 61 3.49 13.43 -13.91
N GLY A 62 2.56 12.66 -13.33
CA GLY A 62 2.59 11.20 -13.42
C GLY A 62 3.50 10.52 -12.39
N ARG A 63 3.90 11.19 -11.32
CA ARG A 63 4.49 10.53 -10.14
C ARG A 63 3.37 9.93 -9.31
N LEU A 64 3.58 8.71 -8.84
CA LEU A 64 2.69 8.01 -7.93
C LEU A 64 3.54 7.34 -6.85
N ALA A 65 3.12 7.45 -5.59
CA ALA A 65 3.71 6.69 -4.52
C ALA A 65 2.66 6.26 -3.51
N PHE A 66 2.84 5.05 -2.97
CA PHE A 66 2.02 4.53 -1.90
C PHE A 66 2.82 3.57 -1.02
N LEU A 67 2.32 3.32 0.18
CA LEU A 67 2.97 2.44 1.14
C LEU A 67 2.00 1.49 1.81
N THR A 68 2.53 0.36 2.27
CA THR A 68 1.89 -0.47 3.29
C THR A 68 2.83 -0.65 4.47
N ASN A 69 2.26 -0.78 5.67
CA ASN A 69 3.05 -1.12 6.85
C ASN A 69 3.35 -2.62 6.84
N VAL A 70 4.54 -3.03 7.29
CA VAL A 70 4.79 -4.44 7.61
C VAL A 70 4.16 -4.76 8.97
N LEU A 71 3.47 -5.89 9.07
CA LEU A 71 2.94 -6.43 10.31
C LEU A 71 4.07 -7.15 11.05
N GLU A 72 4.38 -6.68 12.24
CA GLU A 72 5.42 -7.21 13.11
C GLU A 72 5.08 -6.84 14.57
N PRO A 73 5.52 -7.63 15.57
CA PRO A 73 5.21 -7.37 16.97
C PRO A 73 5.94 -6.13 17.51
N ASP A 74 7.19 -5.92 17.07
CA ASP A 74 8.05 -4.88 17.60
C ASP A 74 8.04 -3.63 16.72
N ALA A 75 7.47 -2.54 17.26
CA ALA A 75 7.66 -1.20 16.73
C ALA A 75 8.76 -0.47 17.50
N MET A 76 9.71 0.12 16.77
CA MET A 76 10.69 1.05 17.31
C MET A 76 9.98 2.32 17.83
N PRO A 77 10.07 2.62 19.13
CA PRO A 77 9.55 3.87 19.68
C PRO A 77 10.30 5.06 19.09
N GLY A 78 9.59 6.15 18.77
CA GLY A 78 10.20 7.37 18.23
C GLY A 78 10.72 7.26 16.78
N ALA A 79 10.47 6.15 16.08
CA ALA A 79 10.79 6.04 14.66
C ALA A 79 10.09 7.12 13.83
N ARG A 80 10.72 7.52 12.72
CA ARG A 80 10.13 8.48 11.79
C ARG A 80 8.83 7.92 11.21
N THR A 81 7.90 8.85 10.94
CA THR A 81 6.64 8.48 10.30
C THR A 81 6.87 8.01 8.87
N ARG A 82 6.38 6.81 8.55
CA ARG A 82 6.47 6.24 7.19
C ARG A 82 5.76 7.08 6.14
N GLY A 83 4.76 7.88 6.55
CA GLY A 83 4.00 8.74 5.64
C GLY A 83 4.82 9.86 5.00
N ASP A 84 6.05 10.11 5.46
CA ASP A 84 7.03 11.00 4.81
C ASP A 84 7.63 10.39 3.53
N LEU A 85 7.74 9.05 3.48
CA LEU A 85 8.43 8.35 2.39
C LEU A 85 7.80 8.60 1.01
N PRO A 86 6.46 8.54 0.82
CA PRO A 86 5.86 8.90 -0.46
C PRO A 86 6.07 10.38 -0.81
N LEU A 87 6.04 11.28 0.19
CA LEU A 87 6.18 12.72 -0.05
C LEU A 87 7.55 13.07 -0.62
N ARG A 88 8.62 12.42 -0.15
CA ARG A 88 9.97 12.62 -0.69
C ARG A 88 10.07 12.40 -2.19
N PHE A 89 9.29 11.46 -2.73
CA PHE A 89 9.23 11.22 -4.17
C PHE A 89 8.26 12.18 -4.88
N LEU A 90 7.08 12.39 -4.31
CA LEU A 90 6.02 13.21 -4.90
C LEU A 90 6.36 14.71 -4.93
N GLN A 91 7.19 15.18 -3.99
CA GLN A 91 7.66 16.58 -3.90
C GLN A 91 9.09 16.74 -4.43
N GLY A 92 9.65 15.69 -5.04
CA GLY A 92 10.99 15.68 -5.60
C GLY A 92 10.97 15.69 -7.13
N ASN A 93 12.15 15.83 -7.72
CA ASN A 93 12.38 15.67 -9.16
C ASN A 93 13.23 14.42 -9.49
N LYS A 94 13.72 13.71 -8.47
CA LYS A 94 14.50 12.48 -8.62
C LYS A 94 13.65 11.34 -9.19
N SER A 95 14.31 10.42 -9.89
CA SER A 95 13.69 9.18 -10.38
C SER A 95 13.30 8.24 -9.23
N PRO A 96 12.41 7.26 -9.46
CA PRO A 96 12.06 6.26 -8.44
C PRO A 96 13.28 5.55 -7.85
N LEU A 97 14.27 5.20 -8.67
CA LEU A 97 15.46 4.46 -8.22
C LEU A 97 16.40 5.32 -7.36
N GLU A 98 16.55 6.60 -7.70
CA GLU A 98 17.35 7.54 -6.89
C GLU A 98 16.73 7.72 -5.50
N VAL A 99 15.42 7.97 -5.43
CA VAL A 99 14.73 8.09 -4.13
C VAL A 99 14.77 6.77 -3.36
N ALA A 100 14.58 5.63 -4.03
CA ALA A 100 14.70 4.32 -3.40
C ALA A 100 16.08 4.09 -2.77
N THR A 101 17.14 4.50 -3.46
CA THR A 101 18.52 4.39 -2.97
C THR A 101 18.76 5.30 -1.77
N GLU A 102 18.13 6.47 -1.72
CA GLU A 102 18.21 7.36 -0.55
C GLU A 102 17.45 6.79 0.64
N VAL A 103 16.22 6.34 0.41
CA VAL A 103 15.39 5.69 1.45
C VAL A 103 16.10 4.47 2.03
N ALA A 104 16.79 3.67 1.21
CA ALA A 104 17.53 2.50 1.67
C ALA A 104 18.67 2.83 2.65
N LYS A 105 19.29 4.01 2.55
CA LYS A 105 20.39 4.44 3.45
C LYS A 105 19.90 4.83 4.84
N GLU A 106 18.65 5.26 4.96
CA GLU A 106 18.02 5.68 6.21
C GLU A 106 16.87 4.74 6.62
N ALA A 107 16.82 3.55 6.03
CA ALA A 107 15.73 2.58 6.19
C ALA A 107 15.52 2.14 7.65
N ASP A 108 16.58 2.18 8.45
CA ASP A 108 16.59 1.82 9.87
C ASP A 108 15.97 2.91 10.77
N GLU A 109 15.71 4.11 10.27
CA GLU A 109 15.01 5.18 10.99
C GLU A 109 13.49 4.97 11.06
N TYR A 110 12.97 3.95 10.35
CA TYR A 110 11.54 3.70 10.19
C TYR A 110 11.14 2.33 10.71
N ASN A 111 9.91 2.24 11.24
CA ASN A 111 9.22 0.96 11.42
C ASN A 111 9.02 0.23 10.08
N GLY A 112 8.71 -1.06 10.12
CA GLY A 112 8.61 -1.90 8.93
C GLY A 112 7.68 -1.33 7.86
N PHE A 113 8.19 -1.19 6.63
CA PHE A 113 7.44 -0.62 5.53
C PHE A 113 7.66 -1.36 4.21
N ASN A 114 6.69 -1.18 3.33
CA ASN A 114 6.76 -1.45 1.91
C ASN A 114 6.39 -0.14 1.21
N LEU A 115 7.23 0.31 0.29
CA LEU A 115 7.06 1.55 -0.47
C LEU A 115 7.08 1.22 -1.95
N ILE A 116 6.09 1.75 -2.68
CA ILE A 116 6.06 1.73 -4.14
C ILE A 116 6.25 3.16 -4.63
N LEU A 117 7.20 3.34 -5.54
CA LEU A 117 7.50 4.59 -6.23
C LEU A 117 7.34 4.35 -7.74
N ALA A 118 6.45 5.07 -8.39
CA ALA A 118 6.19 4.92 -9.81
C ALA A 118 6.27 6.25 -10.55
N ASP A 119 7.03 6.26 -11.64
CA ASP A 119 7.02 7.30 -12.66
C ASP A 119 6.27 6.73 -13.88
N LEU A 120 5.01 7.14 -14.00
CA LEU A 120 4.12 6.68 -15.06
C LEU A 120 4.56 7.23 -16.43
N THR A 121 5.19 8.39 -16.50
CA THR A 121 5.68 8.93 -17.77
C THR A 121 6.84 8.12 -18.34
N ARG A 122 7.64 7.50 -17.45
CA ARG A 122 8.81 6.68 -17.80
C ARG A 122 8.58 5.18 -17.77
N ASN A 123 7.37 4.72 -17.41
CA ASN A 123 7.07 3.29 -17.24
C ASN A 123 7.98 2.59 -16.20
N VAL A 124 8.38 3.30 -15.13
CA VAL A 124 9.24 2.75 -14.08
C VAL A 124 8.47 2.65 -12.77
N MET A 125 8.51 1.49 -12.14
CA MET A 125 8.01 1.27 -10.80
C MET A 125 9.07 0.54 -9.96
N VAL A 126 9.34 1.06 -8.77
CA VAL A 126 10.33 0.54 -7.83
C VAL A 126 9.63 0.22 -6.51
N TYR A 127 9.91 -0.98 -6.01
CA TYR A 127 9.55 -1.44 -4.68
C TYR A 127 10.74 -1.29 -3.73
N VAL A 128 10.48 -0.76 -2.54
CA VAL A 128 11.47 -0.60 -1.46
C VAL A 128 10.89 -1.16 -0.16
N SER A 129 11.70 -1.92 0.58
CA SER A 129 11.32 -2.35 1.93
C SER A 129 12.54 -2.46 2.84
N ASN A 130 12.39 -2.03 4.10
CA ASN A 130 13.39 -2.22 5.15
C ASN A 130 13.26 -3.57 5.87
N ARG A 131 12.62 -4.56 5.23
CA ARG A 131 12.45 -5.91 5.76
C ARG A 131 12.96 -6.97 4.77
N PRO A 132 13.50 -8.11 5.27
CA PRO A 132 13.59 -8.52 6.68
C PRO A 132 14.61 -7.71 7.51
N LYS A 133 14.43 -7.65 8.85
CA LYS A 133 15.35 -6.95 9.76
C LYS A 133 16.75 -7.56 9.69
N GLY A 134 17.78 -6.74 9.87
CA GLY A 134 19.19 -7.17 9.88
C GLY A 134 19.77 -7.45 8.48
N GLN A 135 19.03 -7.17 7.42
CA GLN A 135 19.51 -7.20 6.04
C GLN A 135 19.44 -5.79 5.44
N PRO A 136 20.25 -5.49 4.41
CA PRO A 136 20.09 -4.27 3.63
C PRO A 136 18.67 -4.13 3.12
N ALA A 137 18.17 -2.89 3.04
CA ALA A 137 16.86 -2.62 2.47
C ALA A 137 16.76 -3.20 1.05
N THR A 138 15.65 -3.89 0.78
CA THR A 138 15.35 -4.41 -0.56
C THR A 138 14.99 -3.25 -1.47
N ILE A 139 15.63 -3.17 -2.64
CA ILE A 139 15.22 -2.32 -3.76
C ILE A 139 15.01 -3.24 -4.96
N GLN A 140 13.85 -3.16 -5.60
CA GLN A 140 13.50 -4.03 -6.72
C GLN A 140 12.69 -3.26 -7.76
N LEU A 141 12.97 -3.47 -9.05
CA LEU A 141 12.08 -3.06 -10.13
C LEU A 141 10.84 -3.96 -10.15
N VAL A 142 9.67 -3.34 -10.20
CA VAL A 142 8.39 -4.07 -10.30
C VAL A 142 8.15 -4.43 -11.76
N SER A 143 8.07 -5.73 -12.03
CA SER A 143 7.79 -6.30 -13.34
C SER A 143 6.39 -5.89 -13.82
N PRO A 144 6.12 -5.87 -15.14
CA PRO A 144 4.75 -5.86 -15.63
C PRO A 144 3.96 -7.07 -15.11
N GLY A 145 2.70 -6.86 -14.71
CA GLY A 145 1.84 -7.92 -14.20
C GLY A 145 0.85 -7.46 -13.13
N LEU A 146 0.13 -8.45 -12.59
CA LEU A 146 -0.72 -8.30 -11.42
C LEU A 146 0.10 -8.51 -10.16
N HIS A 147 0.05 -7.55 -9.25
CA HIS A 147 0.74 -7.60 -7.96
C HIS A 147 -0.24 -7.34 -6.82
N VAL A 148 0.06 -7.93 -5.66
CA VAL A 148 -0.69 -7.69 -4.43
C VAL A 148 0.29 -7.46 -3.29
N LEU A 149 0.10 -6.35 -2.58
CA LEU A 149 0.93 -5.95 -1.45
C LEU A 149 0.04 -5.75 -0.23
N SER A 150 0.22 -6.59 0.78
CA SER A 150 -0.39 -6.38 2.09
C SER A 150 0.67 -6.00 3.12
N ASN A 151 0.69 -6.66 4.29
CA ASN A 151 1.54 -6.27 5.42
C ASN A 151 2.79 -7.14 5.56
N ALA A 152 3.25 -7.72 4.47
CA ALA A 152 4.52 -8.41 4.34
C ALA A 152 5.22 -7.94 3.06
N ARG A 153 6.19 -8.69 2.55
CA ARG A 153 6.89 -8.34 1.31
C ARG A 153 5.94 -8.40 0.11
N LEU A 154 6.30 -7.71 -0.98
CA LEU A 154 5.58 -7.76 -2.26
C LEU A 154 5.26 -9.20 -2.68
N ASP A 155 4.01 -9.43 -3.08
CA ASP A 155 3.47 -10.73 -3.54
C ASP A 155 3.58 -11.87 -2.52
N SER A 156 3.68 -11.55 -1.23
CA SER A 156 3.62 -12.57 -0.16
C SER A 156 2.27 -13.32 -0.22
N PRO A 157 2.27 -14.66 -0.09
CA PRO A 157 1.10 -15.51 -0.34
C PRO A 157 0.13 -15.56 0.86
N TRP A 158 -0.23 -14.40 1.42
CA TRP A 158 -1.23 -14.33 2.48
C TRP A 158 -2.62 -14.60 1.91
N GLN A 159 -3.51 -15.26 2.66
CA GLN A 159 -4.82 -15.68 2.17
C GLN A 159 -5.63 -14.53 1.55
N LYS A 160 -5.67 -13.36 2.21
CA LYS A 160 -6.31 -12.16 1.64
C LYS A 160 -5.65 -11.66 0.36
N ALA A 161 -4.33 -11.76 0.24
CA ALA A 161 -3.60 -11.35 -0.94
C ALA A 161 -3.86 -12.30 -2.12
N ILE A 162 -3.81 -13.62 -1.88
CA ILE A 162 -4.15 -14.65 -2.87
C ILE A 162 -5.59 -14.45 -3.37
N ARG A 163 -6.54 -14.25 -2.43
CA ARG A 163 -7.95 -14.07 -2.74
C ARG A 163 -8.20 -12.79 -3.54
N LEU A 164 -7.63 -11.66 -3.12
CA LEU A 164 -7.73 -10.40 -3.84
C LEU A 164 -7.14 -10.53 -5.26
N GLY A 165 -5.95 -11.12 -5.40
CA GLY A 165 -5.31 -11.33 -6.68
C GLY A 165 -6.12 -12.23 -7.61
N LYS A 166 -6.70 -13.32 -7.08
CA LYS A 166 -7.60 -14.19 -7.85
C LYS A 166 -8.83 -13.42 -8.34
N ASN A 167 -9.52 -12.73 -7.44
CA ASN A 167 -10.74 -11.99 -7.77
C ASN A 167 -10.46 -10.86 -8.77
N PHE A 168 -9.33 -10.16 -8.62
CA PHE A 168 -8.94 -9.09 -9.54
C PHE A 168 -8.64 -9.65 -10.93
N ARG A 169 -7.91 -10.77 -11.03
CA ARG A 169 -7.64 -11.44 -12.31
C ARG A 169 -8.93 -11.90 -12.99
N GLU A 170 -9.85 -12.49 -12.24
CA GLU A 170 -11.15 -12.93 -12.75
C GLU A 170 -12.00 -11.74 -13.22
N PHE A 171 -11.97 -10.64 -12.48
CA PHE A 171 -12.64 -9.40 -12.83
C PHE A 171 -12.17 -8.88 -14.19
N ILE A 172 -10.86 -8.77 -14.39
CA ILE A 172 -10.26 -8.27 -15.64
C ILE A 172 -10.55 -9.22 -16.79
N ARG A 173 -10.44 -10.54 -16.58
CA ARG A 173 -10.77 -11.52 -17.62
C ARG A 173 -12.23 -11.41 -18.07
N LYS A 174 -13.14 -11.05 -17.16
CA LYS A 174 -14.58 -10.94 -17.45
C LYS A 174 -14.94 -9.66 -18.21
N HIS A 175 -14.30 -8.55 -17.87
CA HIS A 175 -14.65 -7.23 -18.45
C HIS A 175 -13.71 -6.84 -19.59
N GLY A 176 -12.52 -7.43 -19.71
CA GLY A 176 -11.63 -7.23 -20.86
C GLY A 176 -11.30 -5.76 -21.11
N ASP A 177 -11.77 -5.25 -22.25
CA ASP A 177 -11.64 -3.87 -22.71
C ASP A 177 -12.88 -3.00 -22.40
N ASP A 178 -13.85 -3.53 -21.67
CA ASP A 178 -15.03 -2.78 -21.27
C ASP A 178 -14.62 -1.71 -20.26
N GLU A 179 -15.11 -0.48 -20.46
CA GLU A 179 -14.92 0.60 -19.51
C GLU A 179 -15.72 0.28 -18.24
N VAL A 180 -15.03 -0.09 -17.16
CA VAL A 180 -15.63 -0.26 -15.85
C VAL A 180 -15.22 0.88 -14.95
N GLU A 181 -16.22 1.55 -14.38
CA GLU A 181 -16.07 2.57 -13.36
C GLU A 181 -15.16 2.08 -12.22
N ALA A 182 -14.13 2.84 -11.89
CA ALA A 182 -13.18 2.49 -10.82
C ALA A 182 -13.87 2.23 -9.48
N LYS A 183 -14.99 2.92 -9.22
CA LYS A 183 -15.83 2.72 -8.04
C LYS A 183 -16.42 1.31 -8.00
N ASP A 184 -16.92 0.78 -9.12
CA ASP A 184 -17.52 -0.56 -9.15
C ASP A 184 -16.46 -1.65 -8.95
N ILE A 185 -15.24 -1.41 -9.46
CA ILE A 185 -14.10 -2.29 -9.20
C ILE A 185 -13.77 -2.31 -7.71
N ALA A 186 -13.66 -1.13 -7.10
CA ALA A 186 -13.34 -0.99 -5.68
C ALA A 186 -14.42 -1.61 -4.79
N ASP A 187 -15.71 -1.31 -5.04
CA ASP A 187 -16.83 -1.84 -4.27
C ASP A 187 -16.89 -3.37 -4.32
N ARG A 188 -16.50 -3.99 -5.44
CA ARG A 188 -16.51 -5.46 -5.59
C ARG A 188 -15.28 -6.15 -5.01
N LEU A 189 -14.12 -5.54 -5.13
CA LEU A 189 -12.85 -6.20 -4.80
C LEU A 189 -12.30 -5.82 -3.43
N MET A 190 -12.60 -4.61 -2.96
CA MET A 190 -11.96 -4.03 -1.77
C MET A 190 -12.86 -4.02 -0.53
N THR A 191 -14.10 -4.51 -0.60
CA THR A 191 -15.05 -4.54 0.54
C THR A 191 -15.18 -5.91 1.21
N ASP A 192 -14.33 -6.88 0.83
CA ASP A 192 -14.38 -8.24 1.35
C ASP A 192 -13.90 -8.36 2.80
N THR A 193 -14.83 -8.65 3.70
CA THR A 193 -14.61 -8.84 5.15
C THR A 193 -14.24 -10.27 5.55
N THR A 194 -14.08 -11.19 4.60
CA THR A 194 -13.76 -12.60 4.86
C THR A 194 -12.40 -12.74 5.53
N ARG A 195 -12.37 -13.31 6.74
CA ARG A 195 -11.14 -13.63 7.47
C ARG A 195 -10.56 -14.97 6.99
N ALA A 196 -9.26 -15.14 7.18
CA ALA A 196 -8.59 -16.41 6.91
C ALA A 196 -8.87 -17.42 8.03
N ASP A 197 -8.85 -18.71 7.70
CA ASP A 197 -8.86 -19.78 8.70
C ASP A 197 -7.64 -19.65 9.63
N LYS A 198 -7.82 -19.94 10.92
CA LYS A 198 -6.78 -19.73 11.94
C LYS A 198 -5.49 -20.53 11.68
N ASP A 199 -5.60 -21.70 11.09
CA ASP A 199 -4.49 -22.57 10.69
C ASP A 199 -3.75 -22.08 9.44
N ARG A 200 -4.30 -21.07 8.74
CA ARG A 200 -3.73 -20.46 7.53
C ARG A 200 -3.24 -19.02 7.75
N LEU A 201 -3.19 -18.58 9.00
CA LEU A 201 -2.64 -17.27 9.36
C LEU A 201 -1.12 -17.23 9.11
N PRO A 202 -0.58 -16.07 8.72
CA PRO A 202 0.85 -15.89 8.63
C PRO A 202 1.46 -15.93 10.04
N ASN A 203 2.60 -16.58 10.22
CA ASN A 203 3.35 -16.52 11.48
C ASN A 203 4.21 -15.24 11.51
N THR A 204 3.63 -14.10 11.88
CA THR A 204 4.36 -12.81 11.92
C THR A 204 5.02 -12.54 13.27
N GLY A 205 4.76 -13.39 14.26
CA GLY A 205 5.17 -13.20 15.66
C GLY A 205 4.24 -12.29 16.45
N CYS A 206 3.13 -11.83 15.85
CA CYS A 206 2.07 -11.11 16.56
C CYS A 206 1.13 -12.08 17.30
N ASP A 207 0.27 -11.54 18.17
CA ASP A 207 -0.80 -12.33 18.78
C ASP A 207 -1.71 -12.96 17.69
N PRO A 208 -2.00 -14.27 17.73
CA PRO A 208 -2.80 -14.92 16.69
C PRO A 208 -4.23 -14.40 16.56
N ASN A 209 -4.85 -13.91 17.64
CA ASN A 209 -6.20 -13.33 17.53
C ASN A 209 -6.14 -11.96 16.83
N TRP A 210 -5.07 -11.20 17.08
CA TRP A 210 -4.78 -9.97 16.35
C TRP A 210 -4.52 -10.24 14.86
N GLU A 211 -3.65 -11.20 14.52
CA GLU A 211 -3.41 -11.61 13.14
C GLU A 211 -4.68 -12.06 12.43
N HIS A 212 -5.52 -12.86 13.11
CA HIS A 212 -6.82 -13.29 12.60
C HIS A 212 -7.76 -12.12 12.33
N GLY A 213 -7.87 -11.16 13.25
CA GLY A 213 -8.71 -9.98 13.08
C GLY A 213 -8.33 -9.15 11.84
N LEU A 214 -7.05 -9.16 11.48
CA LEU A 214 -6.48 -8.39 10.39
C LEU A 214 -6.39 -9.13 9.04
N SER A 215 -6.97 -10.33 8.98
CA SER A 215 -6.81 -11.26 7.85
C SER A 215 -7.82 -11.05 6.70
N SER A 216 -8.67 -10.02 6.75
CA SER A 216 -9.58 -9.63 5.66
C SER A 216 -9.00 -8.53 4.77
N ILE A 217 -9.62 -8.31 3.60
CA ILE A 217 -9.25 -7.23 2.66
C ILE A 217 -9.83 -5.90 3.16
N PHE A 218 -11.08 -5.93 3.62
CA PHE A 218 -11.73 -4.85 4.35
C PHE A 218 -11.76 -5.22 5.83
N ILE A 219 -10.92 -4.55 6.63
CA ILE A 219 -10.74 -4.80 8.05
C ILE A 219 -11.78 -3.99 8.83
N GLU A 220 -12.59 -4.70 9.59
CA GLU A 220 -13.42 -4.16 10.67
C GLU A 220 -13.10 -4.94 11.93
N VAL A 221 -12.32 -4.30 12.82
CA VAL A 221 -11.96 -4.86 14.12
C VAL A 221 -12.31 -3.84 15.18
N GLN A 222 -13.11 -4.27 16.13
CA GLN A 222 -13.45 -3.51 17.33
C GLN A 222 -13.16 -4.39 18.54
N THR A 223 -12.30 -3.91 19.43
CA THR A 223 -12.07 -4.43 20.78
C THR A 223 -12.33 -3.31 21.78
N ASP A 224 -12.37 -3.62 23.07
CA ASP A 224 -12.59 -2.61 24.13
C ASP A 224 -11.52 -1.51 24.14
N GLU A 225 -10.34 -1.77 23.56
CA GLU A 225 -9.19 -0.87 23.55
C GLU A 225 -8.87 -0.27 22.16
N VAL A 226 -9.28 -0.91 21.05
CA VAL A 226 -8.86 -0.56 19.70
C VAL A 226 -9.99 -0.71 18.68
N SER A 227 -10.15 0.28 17.81
CA SER A 227 -11.00 0.20 16.62
C SER A 227 -10.19 0.48 15.36
N ILE A 228 -10.14 -0.48 14.43
CA ILE A 228 -9.51 -0.36 13.11
C ILE A 228 -10.57 -0.50 12.03
N LYS A 229 -10.54 0.42 11.05
CA LYS A 229 -11.42 0.39 9.88
C LYS A 229 -10.65 0.69 8.59
N SER A 230 -10.96 -0.04 7.53
CA SER A 230 -10.49 0.27 6.18
C SER A 230 -11.11 1.57 5.65
N LEU A 231 -10.29 2.36 4.95
CA LEU A 231 -10.70 3.47 4.12
C LEU A 231 -10.35 3.11 2.67
N THR A 232 -11.37 3.06 1.82
CA THR A 232 -11.25 2.83 0.37
C THR A 232 -11.20 4.17 -0.36
#